data_AF-A0A3M7M6B2-F1
#
_entry.id   AF-A0A3M7M6B2-F1
#
_cell.length_a   1.000
_cell.length_b   1.000
_cell.length_c   1.000
_cell.angle_alpha   90.00
_cell.angle_beta   90.00
_cell.angle_gamma   90.00
#
_symmetry.space_group_name_H-M   'P 1'
#
loop_
_entity.id
_entity.type
_entity.pdbx_description
1 polymer ?
#
loop_
_entity_poly.entity_id
_entity_poly.type
_entity_poly.pdbx_seq_one_letter_code
_entity_poly.pdbx_strand_id
1 'polypeptide(L)'
;MGLLSHTIHTRILNPAFLPVALRTLRATLFPNNALGPPREIPTDEEAKAIKHRCAATLLGLVPSKIAAGFFASPEREAQIRQIEDTLSCLDDAYLNKHFVFQVVELIVLRLFPELGDQGVKDLLEERIS
;
A
#
# COMPACT_ATOMS: atom_id res chain seq x y z
N MET A 1 0.20 -9.97 -20.48
CA MET A 1 -0.18 -9.36 -19.18
C MET A 1 -1.19 -10.27 -18.50
N GLY A 2 -0.87 -10.82 -17.33
CA GLY A 2 -1.56 -11.98 -16.75
C GLY A 2 -3.03 -11.74 -16.35
N LEU A 3 -3.80 -12.83 -16.23
CA LEU A 3 -5.23 -12.83 -15.86
C LEU A 3 -5.53 -12.01 -14.59
N LEU A 4 -4.61 -12.04 -13.62
CA LEU A 4 -4.70 -11.27 -12.39
C LEU A 4 -4.62 -9.76 -12.67
N SER A 5 -3.64 -9.31 -13.46
CA SER A 5 -3.49 -7.91 -13.85
C SER A 5 -4.72 -7.42 -14.63
N HIS A 6 -5.22 -8.22 -15.58
CA HIS A 6 -6.43 -7.88 -16.32
C HIS A 6 -7.65 -7.73 -15.40
N THR A 7 -7.84 -8.64 -14.44
CA THR A 7 -8.96 -8.61 -13.49
C THR A 7 -8.87 -7.41 -12.55
N ILE A 8 -7.68 -7.08 -12.05
CA ILE A 8 -7.44 -5.88 -11.24
C ILE A 8 -7.79 -4.63 -12.05
N HIS A 9 -7.33 -4.54 -13.30
CA HIS A 9 -7.58 -3.36 -14.13
C HIS A 9 -9.04 -3.19 -14.55
N THR A 10 -9.75 -4.28 -14.87
CA THR A 10 -11.14 -4.20 -15.35
C THR A 10 -12.17 -4.12 -14.24
N ARG A 11 -11.90 -4.71 -13.06
CA ARG A 11 -12.88 -4.78 -11.97
C ARG A 11 -12.56 -3.92 -10.76
N ILE A 12 -11.28 -3.83 -10.38
CA ILE A 12 -10.86 -3.11 -9.16
C ILE A 12 -10.53 -1.65 -9.49
N LEU A 13 -9.76 -1.42 -10.55
CA LEU A 13 -9.30 -0.09 -10.96
C LEU A 13 -10.17 0.54 -12.06
N ASN A 14 -11.44 0.13 -12.14
CA ASN A 14 -12.35 0.69 -13.14
C ASN A 14 -12.65 2.17 -12.79
N PRO A 15 -12.33 3.11 -13.70
CA PRO A 15 -12.43 4.54 -13.43
C PRO A 15 -13.87 5.02 -13.19
N ALA A 16 -14.90 4.28 -13.66
CA ALA A 16 -16.29 4.62 -13.39
C ALA A 16 -16.69 4.36 -11.93
N PHE A 17 -16.09 3.37 -11.28
CA PHE A 17 -16.39 2.99 -9.89
C PHE A 17 -15.47 3.68 -8.88
N LEU A 18 -14.27 4.09 -9.30
CA LEU A 18 -13.27 4.67 -8.42
C LEU A 18 -13.78 5.91 -7.65
N PRO A 19 -14.47 6.90 -8.26
CA PRO A 19 -14.96 8.06 -7.51
C PRO A 19 -16.02 7.72 -6.46
N VAL A 20 -16.90 6.77 -6.77
CA VAL A 20 -17.94 6.30 -5.86
C VAL A 20 -17.30 5.53 -4.71
N ALA A 21 -16.36 4.62 -5.00
CA ALA A 21 -15.63 3.87 -4.01
C ALA A 21 -14.85 4.79 -3.06
N LEU A 22 -14.09 5.77 -3.60
CA LEU A 22 -13.35 6.74 -2.80
C LEU A 22 -14.27 7.62 -1.95
N ARG A 23 -15.41 8.07 -2.49
CA ARG A 23 -16.40 8.86 -1.73
C ARG A 23 -17.00 8.04 -0.59
N THR A 24 -17.38 6.79 -0.85
CA THR A 24 -17.92 5.88 0.17
C THR A 24 -16.88 5.61 1.24
N LEU A 25 -15.66 5.23 0.84
CA LEU A 25 -14.56 4.92 1.75
C LEU A 25 -14.22 6.13 2.65
N ARG A 26 -14.18 7.33 2.06
CA ARG A 26 -14.03 8.57 2.83
C ARG A 26 -15.17 8.79 3.81
N ALA A 27 -16.42 8.63 3.38
CA ALA A 27 -17.59 8.83 4.25
C ALA A 27 -17.65 7.80 5.40
N THR A 28 -17.18 6.57 5.16
CA THR A 28 -17.15 5.51 6.18
C THR A 28 -15.99 5.66 7.16
N LEU A 29 -14.81 6.06 6.69
CA LEU A 29 -13.62 6.20 7.55
C LEU A 29 -13.57 7.56 8.26
N PHE A 30 -14.15 8.60 7.66
CA PHE A 30 -14.14 9.98 8.17
C PHE A 30 -15.56 10.56 8.19
N PRO A 31 -16.38 10.22 9.21
CA PRO A 31 -17.72 10.80 9.35
C PRO A 31 -17.66 12.33 9.36
N ASN A 32 -18.54 12.98 8.58
CA ASN A 32 -18.56 14.44 8.39
C ASN A 32 -17.24 15.04 7.86
N ASN A 33 -16.37 14.24 7.24
CA ASN A 33 -15.06 14.69 6.75
C ASN A 33 -14.20 15.32 7.87
N ALA A 34 -14.44 14.91 9.13
CA ALA A 34 -13.64 15.35 10.26
C ALA A 34 -12.27 14.69 10.21
N LEU A 35 -11.23 15.47 10.54
CA LEU A 35 -9.91 14.91 10.80
C LEU A 35 -10.02 13.98 12.01
N GLY A 36 -9.42 12.79 11.91
CA GLY A 36 -9.26 11.93 13.07
C GLY A 36 -8.46 12.63 14.17
N PRO A 37 -8.52 12.15 15.42
CA PRO A 37 -7.67 12.66 16.47
C PRO A 37 -6.20 12.60 16.04
N PRO A 38 -5.33 13.49 16.58
CA PRO A 38 -3.90 13.41 16.33
C PRO A 38 -3.39 12.00 16.56
N ARG A 39 -2.51 11.53 15.67
CA ARG A 39 -1.90 10.21 15.82
C ARG A 39 -1.10 10.18 17.11
N GLU A 40 -1.46 9.27 18.00
CA GLU A 40 -0.62 8.92 19.16
C GLU A 40 0.58 8.11 18.65
N ILE A 41 1.79 8.57 18.98
CA ILE A 41 3.02 7.88 18.61
C ILE A 41 3.19 6.73 19.61
N PRO A 42 3.21 5.47 19.16
CA PRO A 42 3.41 4.34 20.06
C PRO A 42 4.81 4.44 20.69
N THR A 43 4.92 3.97 21.92
CA THR A 43 6.22 3.73 22.56
C THR A 43 6.99 2.64 21.82
N ASP A 44 8.32 2.55 22.03
CA ASP A 44 9.16 1.55 21.35
C ASP A 44 8.70 0.11 21.61
N GLU A 45 8.27 -0.19 22.84
CA GLU A 45 7.73 -1.50 23.20
C GLU A 45 6.38 -1.79 22.53
N GLU A 46 5.51 -0.78 22.44
CA GLU A 46 4.23 -0.92 21.74
C GLU A 46 4.45 -1.09 20.23
N ALA A 47 5.38 -0.34 19.63
CA ALA A 47 5.73 -0.45 18.23
C ALA A 47 6.24 -1.87 17.91
N LYS A 48 7.12 -2.41 18.76
CA LYS A 48 7.59 -3.80 18.65
C LYS A 48 6.44 -4.79 18.77
N ALA A 49 5.54 -4.62 19.74
CA ALA A 49 4.38 -5.49 19.92
C ALA A 49 3.41 -5.43 18.73
N ILE A 50 3.22 -4.25 18.13
CA ILE A 50 2.42 -4.05 16.91
C ILE A 50 3.08 -4.79 15.74
N LYS A 51 4.40 -4.64 15.58
CA LYS A 51 5.18 -5.28 14.51
C LYS A 51 5.12 -6.80 14.61
N HIS A 52 5.32 -7.35 15.80
CA HIS A 52 5.20 -8.79 16.06
C HIS A 52 3.81 -9.32 15.74
N ARG A 53 2.76 -8.60 16.17
CA ARG A 53 1.37 -8.96 15.88
C ARG A 53 1.10 -8.94 14.38
N CYS A 54 1.56 -7.90 13.68
CA CYS A 54 1.44 -7.78 12.23
C CYS A 54 2.12 -8.96 11.53
N ALA A 55 3.37 -9.27 11.90
CA ALA A 55 4.12 -10.40 11.36
C ALA A 55 3.39 -11.74 11.58
N ALA A 56 2.87 -11.98 12.78
CA ALA A 56 2.10 -13.17 13.10
C ALA A 56 0.78 -13.27 12.30
N THR A 57 0.09 -12.14 12.08
CA THR A 57 -1.12 -12.09 11.26
C THR A 57 -0.81 -12.36 9.80
N LEU A 58 0.23 -11.74 9.24
CA LEU A 58 0.67 -11.94 7.86
C LEU A 58 1.04 -13.40 7.60
N LEU A 59 1.80 -14.01 8.51
CA LEU A 59 2.15 -15.43 8.44
C LEU A 59 0.90 -16.32 8.47
N GLY A 60 -0.13 -15.94 9.23
CA GLY A 60 -1.41 -16.64 9.31
C GLY A 60 -2.23 -16.63 8.01
N LEU A 61 -1.94 -15.72 7.07
CA LEU A 61 -2.56 -15.69 5.75
C LEU A 61 -1.98 -16.75 4.81
N VAL A 62 -0.81 -17.30 5.12
CA VAL A 62 -0.06 -18.22 4.26
C VAL A 62 -0.15 -19.65 4.82
N PRO A 63 -0.55 -20.65 4.02
CA PRO A 63 -0.51 -22.04 4.43
C PRO A 63 0.88 -22.48 4.91
N SER A 64 0.94 -23.25 6.00
CA SER A 64 2.19 -23.63 6.68
C SER A 64 3.25 -24.26 5.78
N LYS A 65 2.85 -25.08 4.81
CA LYS A 65 3.77 -25.68 3.83
C LYS A 65 4.44 -24.65 2.92
N ILE A 66 3.67 -23.63 2.51
CA ILE A 66 4.18 -22.55 1.66
C ILE A 66 5.12 -21.67 2.47
N ALA A 67 4.73 -21.32 3.70
CA ALA A 67 5.57 -20.55 4.61
C ALA A 67 6.91 -21.26 4.89
N ALA A 68 6.87 -22.56 5.19
CA ALA A 68 8.09 -23.33 5.45
C ALA A 68 9.05 -23.37 4.26
N GLY A 69 8.53 -23.48 3.03
CA GLY A 69 9.33 -23.40 1.81
C GLY A 69 9.88 -22.00 1.55
N PHE A 70 9.04 -20.96 1.69
CA PHE A 70 9.41 -19.57 1.40
C PHE A 70 10.48 -19.03 2.37
N PHE A 71 10.28 -19.26 3.67
CA PHE A 71 11.18 -18.79 4.72
C PHE A 71 12.35 -19.75 5.00
N ALA A 72 12.43 -20.86 4.25
CA ALA A 72 13.41 -21.93 4.42
C ALA A 72 13.55 -22.41 5.88
N SER A 73 12.46 -22.35 6.65
CA SER A 73 12.43 -22.68 8.06
C SER A 73 11.06 -23.26 8.44
N PRO A 74 11.01 -24.41 9.13
CA PRO A 74 9.76 -24.95 9.67
C PRO A 74 9.32 -24.26 10.97
N GLU A 75 10.20 -23.46 11.59
CA GLU A 75 9.95 -22.84 12.89
C GLU A 75 9.17 -21.54 12.74
N ARG A 76 7.97 -21.51 13.31
CA ARG A 76 7.06 -20.36 13.22
C ARG A 76 7.69 -19.07 13.76
N GLU A 77 8.42 -19.14 14.88
CA GLU A 77 9.09 -17.97 15.47
C GLU A 77 10.21 -17.42 14.57
N ALA A 78 10.93 -18.30 13.87
CA ALA A 78 11.94 -17.85 12.90
C ALA A 78 11.29 -17.16 11.69
N GLN A 79 10.15 -17.69 11.22
CA GLN A 79 9.36 -17.07 10.14
C GLN A 79 8.83 -15.69 10.56
N ILE A 80 8.32 -15.56 11.79
CA ILE A 80 7.86 -14.26 12.32
C ILE A 80 9.01 -13.26 12.35
N ARG A 81 10.17 -13.63 12.88
CA ARG A 81 11.35 -12.75 12.90
C ARG A 81 11.75 -12.28 11.50
N GLN A 82 11.76 -13.16 10.50
CA GLN A 82 12.06 -12.76 9.11
C GLN A 82 11.03 -11.78 8.53
N ILE A 83 9.75 -11.94 8.88
CA ILE A 83 8.72 -10.96 8.49
C ILE A 83 8.94 -9.64 9.24
N GLU A 84 9.27 -9.68 10.54
CA GLU A 84 9.62 -8.47 11.30
C GLU A 84 10.82 -7.75 10.68
N ASP A 85 11.87 -8.47 10.29
CA ASP A 85 13.04 -7.90 9.61
C ASP A 85 12.64 -7.19 8.31
N THR A 86 11.72 -7.80 7.55
CA THR A 86 11.16 -7.17 6.35
C THR A 86 10.36 -5.91 6.70
N LEU A 87 9.55 -5.96 7.75
CA LEU A 87 8.77 -4.81 8.24
C LEU A 87 9.67 -3.69 8.77
N SER A 88 10.93 -3.95 9.13
CA SER A 88 11.89 -2.92 9.59
C SER A 88 12.16 -1.83 8.57
N CYS A 89 11.91 -2.06 7.28
CA CYS A 89 12.02 -1.00 6.28
C CYS A 89 11.01 0.15 6.53
N LEU A 90 9.90 -0.12 7.23
CA LEU A 90 8.89 0.88 7.58
C LEU A 90 9.28 1.71 8.82
N ASP A 91 10.36 1.37 9.51
CA ASP A 91 10.88 2.16 10.63
C ASP A 91 11.71 3.36 10.12
N ASP A 92 12.12 3.35 8.85
CA ASP A 92 12.95 4.39 8.24
C ASP A 92 12.10 5.52 7.64
N ALA A 93 12.27 6.74 8.15
CA ALA A 93 11.53 7.92 7.70
C ALA A 93 11.83 8.33 6.24
N TYR A 94 13.05 8.08 5.75
CA TYR A 94 13.44 8.37 4.38
C TYR A 94 12.81 7.38 3.39
N LEU A 95 12.80 6.09 3.73
CA LEU A 95 12.08 5.07 2.93
C LEU A 95 10.58 5.36 2.90
N ASN A 96 9.99 5.70 4.04
CA ASN A 96 8.58 6.04 4.13
C ASN A 96 8.22 7.28 3.30
N LYS A 97 9.10 8.29 3.24
CA LYS A 97 8.90 9.44 2.36
C LYS A 97 8.78 9.00 0.90
N HIS A 98 9.75 8.24 0.40
CA HIS A 98 9.74 7.75 -0.99
C HIS A 98 8.55 6.84 -1.28
N PHE A 99 8.17 5.99 -0.31
CA PHE A 99 6.99 5.15 -0.44
C PHE A 99 5.71 5.98 -0.65
N VAL A 100 5.51 7.04 0.13
CA VAL A 100 4.37 7.95 -0.04
C VAL A 100 4.41 8.64 -1.40
N PHE A 101 5.57 9.13 -1.84
CA PHE A 101 5.72 9.73 -3.17
C PHE A 101 5.35 8.75 -4.29
N GLN A 102 5.82 7.50 -4.21
CA GLN A 102 5.49 6.46 -5.19
C GLN A 102 4.00 6.11 -5.19
N VAL A 103 3.35 6.05 -4.02
CA VAL A 103 1.90 5.84 -3.95
C VAL A 103 1.14 6.98 -4.61
N VAL A 104 1.53 8.24 -4.35
CA VAL A 104 0.91 9.42 -4.97
C VAL A 104 1.14 9.42 -6.48
N GLU A 105 2.38 9.16 -6.92
CA GLU A 105 2.72 9.05 -8.33
C GLU A 105 1.91 7.95 -9.03
N LEU A 106 1.78 6.78 -8.42
CA LEU A 106 0.96 5.69 -8.95
C LEU A 106 -0.50 6.12 -9.11
N ILE A 107 -1.07 6.83 -8.12
CA ILE A 107 -2.44 7.35 -8.21
C ILE A 107 -2.55 8.36 -9.36
N VAL A 108 -1.59 9.29 -9.48
CA VAL A 108 -1.58 10.30 -10.55
C VAL A 108 -1.52 9.64 -11.91
N LEU A 109 -0.59 8.70 -12.14
CA LEU A 109 -0.46 7.97 -13.39
C LEU A 109 -1.68 7.08 -13.68
N ARG A 110 -2.43 6.66 -12.65
CA ARG A 110 -3.67 5.91 -12.84
C ARG A 110 -4.83 6.80 -13.25
N LEU A 111 -4.85 8.06 -12.81
CA LEU A 111 -5.89 9.03 -13.14
C LEU A 111 -5.61 9.75 -14.49
N PHE A 112 -4.33 10.03 -14.76
CA PHE A 112 -3.86 10.77 -15.93
C PHE A 112 -2.72 9.98 -16.60
N PRO A 113 -3.05 8.89 -17.33
CA PRO A 113 -2.04 8.02 -17.94
C PRO A 113 -1.13 8.78 -18.93
N GLU A 114 -1.61 9.86 -19.54
CA GLU A 114 -0.83 10.74 -20.43
C GLU A 114 0.44 11.31 -19.77
N LEU A 115 0.42 11.48 -18.44
CA LEU A 115 1.58 11.95 -17.67
C LEU A 115 2.70 10.91 -17.55
N GLY A 116 2.43 9.65 -17.90
CA GLY A 116 3.43 8.59 -17.93
C GLY A 116 4.26 8.58 -19.22
N ASP A 117 3.71 9.13 -20.30
CA ASP A 117 4.32 9.10 -21.64
C ASP A 117 4.93 10.46 -22.03
N GLN A 118 4.31 11.56 -21.59
CA GLN A 118 4.71 12.93 -21.94
C GLN A 118 4.80 13.84 -20.71
N GLY A 119 5.72 14.80 -20.75
CA GLY A 119 5.83 15.80 -19.70
C GLY A 119 4.59 16.72 -19.67
N VAL A 120 4.25 17.23 -18.48
CA VAL A 120 3.14 18.19 -18.31
C VAL A 120 3.26 19.38 -19.26
N LYS A 121 4.50 19.84 -19.54
CA LYS A 121 4.76 20.96 -20.45
C LYS A 121 4.43 20.62 -21.89
N ASP A 122 4.85 19.46 -22.37
CA ASP A 122 4.61 19.01 -23.75
C ASP A 122 3.09 18.87 -24.00
N LEU A 123 2.37 18.28 -23.04
CA LEU A 123 0.91 18.16 -23.08
C LEU A 123 0.20 19.51 -23.07
N LEU A 124 0.74 20.49 -22.35
CA LEU A 124 0.18 21.83 -22.29
C LEU A 124 0.39 22.57 -23.62
N GLU A 125 1.56 22.44 -24.23
CA GLU A 125 1.88 23.04 -25.53
C GLU A 125 0.99 22.46 -26.65
N GLU A 126 0.75 21.15 -26.68
CA GLU A 126 -0.18 20.52 -27.63
C GLU A 126 -1.63 21.00 -27.49
N ARG A 127 -2.06 21.40 -26.28
CA ARG A 127 -3.45 21.82 -26.01
C ARG A 127 -3.72 23.30 -26.31
N ILE A 128 -2.67 24.13 -26.32
CA ILE A 128 -2.79 25.59 -26.53
C ILE A 128 -2.55 25.96 -28.01
N SER A 129 -1.97 25.06 -28.81
CA SER A 129 -1.88 25.17 -30.26
C SER A 129 -3.19 24.85 -30.97
#